data_AF-A0A397SCN4-F1
#
_entry.id   AF-A0A397SCN4-F1
#
_cell.length_a   1.000
_cell.length_b   1.000
_cell.length_c   1.000
_cell.angle_alpha   90.00
_cell.angle_beta   90.00
_cell.angle_gamma   90.00
#
_symmetry.space_group_name_H-M   'P 1'
#
loop_
_entity.id
_entity.type
_entity.pdbx_description
1 polymer ?
#
loop_
_entity_poly.entity_id
_entity_poly.type
_entity_poly.pdbx_seq_one_letter_code
_entity_poly.pdbx_strand_id
1 'polypeptide(L)'
;MTNKRYIYEKTYSTSNENDLHDTFYLQDNDFSSKNLTNENNAYSGMPLPTEMHYIPNNNNNNQIPYNSYNEEFQSFDTFDIEKKKFQDEILNQYNLMYDKLQEKYTNLTNKNLNQNQIIIKKLKNEIREMNDINQKQQSKIESQEQIINKLQQSLKNLENDKDELDIENYNLLQKNAKLENQLENFIQQNDGKFQIVDDEQNHIVILNSDISELNYKLKKFITNLKQDVVINIEKVKKLLLIYKCQTRNLNQKDDRLFIQAILQRHVIETIFEYANEYFKSTGCHYHLEADIIKNETLLSLLLSHSSKCRVGNDEVTRLGSTKLRQQIYSILNNRGFSDILGVDKATYEHPFITYNKGQLNKVINELRIIEDDQKKIASDNLAADIIREVIKIFWFRLKVQEPVVQYLWIPKDSKLDKSFMEGNNLDDNVNSTVDLCYFPLIGRDLNSNNRKIYFPAKVFIKSTSNV
;
A
#
# COMPACT_ATOMS: atom_id res chain seq x y z
N MET A 1 12.14 53.88 -34.80
CA MET A 1 10.79 54.51 -34.73
C MET A 1 9.72 53.42 -34.68
N THR A 2 8.54 53.74 -34.15
CA THR A 2 7.33 52.88 -34.07
C THR A 2 7.51 51.49 -33.42
N ASN A 3 7.48 51.50 -32.09
CA ASN A 3 7.11 50.37 -31.26
C ASN A 3 5.61 50.05 -31.48
N LYS A 4 5.23 48.81 -31.81
CA LYS A 4 3.83 48.36 -31.78
C LYS A 4 3.63 47.39 -30.60
N ARG A 5 3.04 47.90 -29.52
CA ARG A 5 2.47 47.08 -28.46
C ARG A 5 1.23 46.36 -29.01
N TYR A 6 1.12 45.07 -28.74
CA TYR A 6 -0.13 44.33 -28.91
C TYR A 6 -0.78 44.09 -27.54
N ILE A 7 -2.09 44.28 -27.49
CA ILE A 7 -2.94 44.08 -26.31
C ILE A 7 -3.53 42.67 -26.44
N TYR A 8 -3.47 41.87 -25.37
CA TYR A 8 -4.18 40.61 -25.31
C TYR A 8 -5.64 40.87 -24.90
N GLU A 9 -6.56 40.72 -25.83
CA GLU A 9 -7.99 40.63 -25.51
C GLU A 9 -8.33 39.22 -25.00
N LYS A 10 -9.18 39.18 -23.97
CA LYS A 10 -9.51 37.97 -23.20
C LYS A 10 -10.91 37.50 -23.58
N THR A 11 -11.01 36.60 -24.56
CA THR A 11 -12.29 36.02 -24.97
C THR A 11 -12.75 34.97 -23.95
N TYR A 12 -13.72 35.34 -23.11
CA TYR A 12 -14.53 34.38 -22.39
C TYR A 12 -15.58 33.77 -23.33
N SER A 13 -15.77 32.46 -23.26
CA SER A 13 -16.93 31.78 -23.86
C SER A 13 -17.72 31.14 -22.73
N THR A 14 -18.92 31.66 -22.50
CA THR A 14 -19.90 31.17 -21.53
C THR A 14 -20.77 30.09 -22.15
N SER A 15 -21.10 29.06 -21.38
CA SER A 15 -22.26 28.19 -21.64
C SER A 15 -22.93 27.87 -20.30
N ASN A 16 -24.05 28.54 -20.04
CA ASN A 16 -25.01 28.18 -19.00
C ASN A 16 -26.20 27.49 -19.66
N GLU A 17 -26.69 26.41 -19.04
CA GLU A 17 -28.08 25.90 -19.05
C GLU A 17 -28.04 24.69 -18.09
N ASN A 18 -28.41 24.82 -16.80
CA ASN A 18 -29.76 24.93 -16.22
C ASN A 18 -30.71 23.77 -16.59
N ASP A 19 -30.99 22.90 -15.60
CA ASP A 19 -32.33 22.64 -15.05
C ASP A 19 -32.16 21.81 -13.76
N LEU A 20 -32.58 22.29 -12.57
CA LEU A 20 -33.95 22.34 -12.01
C LEU A 20 -34.51 20.99 -11.54
N HIS A 21 -34.48 20.75 -10.21
CA HIS A 21 -35.74 20.60 -9.45
C HIS A 21 -35.54 20.75 -7.93
N ASP A 22 -36.58 21.28 -7.29
CA ASP A 22 -36.56 21.81 -5.92
C ASP A 22 -37.37 20.96 -4.90
N THR A 23 -36.84 20.90 -3.67
CA THR A 23 -37.53 20.88 -2.34
C THR A 23 -38.65 19.84 -2.01
N PHE A 24 -38.50 19.07 -0.91
CA PHE A 24 -39.29 19.19 0.36
C PHE A 24 -39.13 17.99 1.35
N TYR A 25 -38.55 18.26 2.54
CA TYR A 25 -38.95 17.82 3.90
C TYR A 25 -39.31 16.34 4.26
N LEU A 26 -38.57 15.71 5.20
CA LEU A 26 -38.97 15.52 6.63
C LEU A 26 -38.00 14.63 7.48
N GLN A 27 -37.66 15.17 8.67
CA GLN A 27 -37.40 14.57 10.01
C GLN A 27 -36.74 13.19 10.26
N ASP A 28 -35.73 13.25 11.13
CA ASP A 28 -35.52 12.52 12.40
C ASP A 28 -35.56 10.96 12.45
N ASN A 29 -34.42 10.33 12.74
CA ASN A 29 -33.98 10.15 14.15
C ASN A 29 -32.61 9.44 14.29
N ASP A 30 -31.91 9.78 15.38
CA ASP A 30 -30.68 9.14 15.84
C ASP A 30 -30.89 7.67 16.26
N PHE A 31 -29.83 6.86 16.14
CA PHE A 31 -29.77 5.55 16.79
C PHE A 31 -28.52 5.36 17.65
N SER A 32 -28.77 4.84 18.85
CA SER A 32 -27.84 4.13 19.74
C SER A 32 -27.14 4.91 20.87
N SER A 33 -27.81 5.02 22.02
CA SER A 33 -27.27 4.41 23.25
C SER A 33 -28.36 4.21 24.32
N LYS A 34 -28.55 2.96 24.80
CA LYS A 34 -28.66 2.55 26.22
C LYS A 34 -29.20 1.14 26.43
N ASN A 35 -28.63 0.52 27.46
CA ASN A 35 -28.84 -0.80 28.01
C ASN A 35 -30.25 -1.13 28.54
N LEU A 36 -30.46 -2.44 28.73
CA LEU A 36 -31.25 -3.11 29.79
C LEU A 36 -32.78 -2.93 29.82
N THR A 37 -33.50 -4.03 29.55
CA THR A 37 -34.22 -4.81 30.59
C THR A 37 -34.63 -6.21 30.10
N ASN A 38 -34.98 -7.08 31.05
CA ASN A 38 -35.47 -8.45 30.84
C ASN A 38 -36.76 -8.52 29.99
N GLU A 39 -36.93 -9.61 29.23
CA GLU A 39 -37.92 -10.68 29.51
C GLU A 39 -37.93 -11.71 28.36
N ASN A 40 -38.01 -13.01 28.69
CA ASN A 40 -39.16 -13.85 28.33
C ASN A 40 -39.03 -15.30 28.79
N ASN A 41 -40.16 -15.83 29.27
CA ASN A 41 -40.35 -17.24 29.59
C ASN A 41 -40.69 -18.05 28.32
N ALA A 42 -40.30 -19.32 28.31
CA ALA A 42 -41.01 -20.38 27.57
C ALA A 42 -40.93 -21.68 28.38
N TYR A 43 -41.97 -22.52 28.30
CA TYR A 43 -42.15 -23.78 29.05
C TYR A 43 -42.58 -23.67 30.53
N SER A 44 -43.74 -23.07 30.78
CA SER A 44 -44.62 -23.47 31.90
C SER A 44 -45.85 -24.19 31.33
N GLY A 45 -45.90 -25.52 31.39
CA GLY A 45 -47.01 -26.27 30.77
C GLY A 45 -46.91 -27.78 30.80
N MET A 46 -46.80 -28.41 31.98
CA MET A 46 -47.18 -29.81 32.20
C MET A 46 -47.79 -30.01 33.60
N PRO A 47 -48.66 -31.03 33.81
CA PRO A 47 -49.58 -31.07 34.95
C PRO A 47 -48.97 -31.65 36.24
N LEU A 48 -49.57 -31.28 37.37
CA LEU A 48 -49.27 -31.82 38.69
C LEU A 48 -49.76 -33.29 38.84
N PRO A 49 -49.04 -34.16 39.59
CA PRO A 49 -49.53 -35.49 39.95
C PRO A 49 -50.79 -35.42 40.82
N THR A 50 -51.84 -36.15 40.44
CA THR A 50 -53.11 -36.18 41.16
C THR A 50 -53.02 -37.02 42.44
N GLU A 51 -53.43 -36.45 43.56
CA GLU A 51 -53.66 -37.19 44.81
C GLU A 51 -54.85 -38.15 44.66
N MET A 52 -54.64 -39.46 44.81
CA MET A 52 -55.75 -40.40 44.98
C MET A 52 -56.10 -40.55 46.46
N HIS A 53 -57.05 -39.74 46.90
CA HIS A 53 -57.70 -39.89 48.20
C HIS A 53 -58.63 -41.11 48.20
N TYR A 54 -58.36 -42.08 49.08
CA TYR A 54 -59.22 -43.23 49.29
C TYR A 54 -60.27 -42.90 50.37
N ILE A 55 -61.55 -42.84 49.99
CA ILE A 55 -62.65 -42.58 50.93
C ILE A 55 -63.34 -43.92 51.28
N PRO A 56 -63.27 -44.40 52.53
CA PRO A 56 -64.10 -45.52 52.97
C PRO A 56 -65.50 -45.00 53.34
N ASN A 57 -66.51 -45.40 52.57
CA ASN A 57 -67.90 -45.06 52.89
C ASN A 57 -68.49 -46.12 53.83
N ASN A 58 -69.04 -45.67 54.95
CA ASN A 58 -69.58 -46.49 56.03
C ASN A 58 -71.11 -46.48 55.97
N ASN A 59 -71.80 -47.61 56.24
CA ASN A 59 -73.13 -47.64 56.88
C ASN A 59 -73.68 -49.07 57.14
N ASN A 60 -73.52 -49.53 58.39
CA ASN A 60 -74.59 -49.67 59.39
C ASN A 60 -75.95 -50.37 59.11
N ASN A 61 -76.38 -51.11 60.16
CA ASN A 61 -77.76 -51.39 60.63
C ASN A 61 -78.55 -52.54 59.94
N ASN A 62 -79.34 -53.38 60.64
CA ASN A 62 -79.59 -53.55 62.09
C ASN A 62 -80.34 -54.88 62.42
N GLN A 63 -80.59 -55.12 63.73
CA GLN A 63 -81.67 -55.95 64.35
C GLN A 63 -81.49 -57.45 64.67
N ILE A 64 -82.24 -57.84 65.71
CA ILE A 64 -82.07 -58.93 66.73
C ILE A 64 -83.51 -59.21 67.24
N PRO A 65 -84.04 -60.47 67.46
CA PRO A 65 -83.55 -61.40 68.51
C PRO A 65 -83.78 -62.95 68.38
N TYR A 66 -83.14 -63.70 69.30
CA TYR A 66 -83.55 -64.94 70.01
C TYR A 66 -83.95 -66.28 69.32
N ASN A 67 -83.28 -67.35 69.81
CA ASN A 67 -83.75 -68.72 70.16
C ASN A 67 -83.95 -69.87 69.13
N SER A 68 -83.03 -70.85 69.23
CA SER A 68 -83.28 -72.26 69.62
C SER A 68 -83.21 -73.40 68.57
N TYR A 69 -82.65 -74.53 69.06
CA TYR A 69 -82.61 -75.92 68.56
C TYR A 69 -81.58 -76.34 67.47
N ASN A 70 -80.48 -76.91 67.99
CA ASN A 70 -79.91 -78.26 67.76
C ASN A 70 -79.62 -78.85 66.36
N GLU A 71 -78.42 -79.48 66.34
CA GLU A 71 -78.05 -80.74 65.69
C GLU A 71 -77.92 -80.80 64.15
N GLU A 72 -76.68 -80.73 63.66
CA GLU A 72 -75.99 -81.86 62.98
C GLU A 72 -74.49 -81.56 62.82
N PHE A 73 -73.67 -82.11 63.73
CA PHE A 73 -72.20 -81.97 63.74
C PHE A 73 -71.55 -83.26 63.22
N GLN A 74 -70.68 -83.18 62.20
CA GLN A 74 -69.42 -83.99 62.04
C GLN A 74 -68.80 -83.94 60.62
N SER A 75 -69.43 -83.34 59.61
CA SER A 75 -68.90 -83.35 58.22
C SER A 75 -68.12 -82.10 57.79
N PHE A 76 -68.09 -81.02 58.59
CA PHE A 76 -67.56 -79.72 58.15
C PHE A 76 -66.05 -79.54 58.45
N ASP A 77 -65.59 -80.03 59.61
CA ASP A 77 -64.25 -79.75 60.14
C ASP A 77 -63.10 -80.22 59.24
N THR A 78 -63.27 -81.36 58.54
CA THR A 78 -62.21 -81.92 57.69
C THR A 78 -61.93 -81.08 56.44
N PHE A 79 -62.98 -80.49 55.85
CA PHE A 79 -62.89 -79.72 54.61
C PHE A 79 -62.24 -78.35 54.83
N ASP A 80 -62.55 -77.69 55.96
CA ASP A 80 -61.90 -76.43 56.33
C ASP A 80 -60.41 -76.63 56.71
N ILE A 81 -60.02 -77.79 57.26
CA ILE A 81 -58.60 -78.11 57.52
C ILE A 81 -57.80 -78.29 56.22
N GLU A 82 -58.34 -79.00 55.22
CA GLU A 82 -57.65 -79.16 53.92
C GLU A 82 -57.59 -77.85 53.13
N LYS A 83 -58.68 -77.08 53.10
CA LYS A 83 -58.73 -75.75 52.51
C LYS A 83 -57.71 -74.80 53.13
N LYS A 84 -57.52 -74.85 54.45
CA LYS A 84 -56.52 -74.05 55.16
C LYS A 84 -55.09 -74.47 54.80
N LYS A 85 -54.79 -75.78 54.76
CA LYS A 85 -53.50 -76.28 54.26
C LYS A 85 -53.19 -75.80 52.83
N PHE A 86 -54.17 -75.87 51.93
CA PHE A 86 -53.98 -75.44 50.55
C PHE A 86 -53.77 -73.92 50.43
N GLN A 87 -54.46 -73.12 51.26
CA GLN A 87 -54.21 -71.68 51.39
C GLN A 87 -52.82 -71.37 51.95
N ASP A 88 -52.38 -72.08 53.00
CA ASP A 88 -51.05 -71.94 53.58
C ASP A 88 -49.96 -72.30 52.55
N GLU A 89 -50.16 -73.34 51.73
CA GLU A 89 -49.22 -73.77 50.70
C GLU A 89 -49.13 -72.78 49.53
N ILE A 90 -50.25 -72.21 49.08
CA ILE A 90 -50.27 -71.10 48.10
C ILE A 90 -49.56 -69.86 48.67
N LEU A 91 -49.84 -69.49 49.92
CA LEU A 91 -49.21 -68.36 50.58
C LEU A 91 -47.69 -68.53 50.68
N ASN A 92 -47.23 -69.75 51.00
CA ASN A 92 -45.82 -70.08 51.09
C ASN A 92 -45.12 -70.02 49.72
N GLN A 93 -45.76 -70.52 48.65
CA GLN A 93 -45.25 -70.35 47.27
C GLN A 93 -45.20 -68.88 46.84
N TYR A 94 -46.23 -68.09 47.19
CA TYR A 94 -46.27 -66.66 46.87
C TYR A 94 -45.13 -65.90 47.57
N ASN A 95 -44.91 -66.15 48.86
CA ASN A 95 -43.80 -65.57 49.61
C ASN A 95 -42.44 -65.96 49.01
N LEU A 96 -42.23 -67.24 48.67
CA LEU A 96 -40.99 -67.72 48.06
C LEU A 96 -40.73 -67.12 46.66
N MET A 97 -41.79 -66.79 45.91
CA MET A 97 -41.70 -66.09 44.63
C MET A 97 -41.42 -64.59 44.82
N TYR A 98 -42.03 -63.97 45.83
CA TYR A 98 -41.81 -62.59 46.23
C TYR A 98 -40.37 -62.36 46.68
N ASP A 99 -39.82 -63.22 47.54
CA ASP A 99 -38.44 -63.16 48.03
C ASP A 99 -37.42 -63.24 46.88
N LYS A 100 -37.62 -64.16 45.92
CA LYS A 100 -36.78 -64.27 44.71
C LYS A 100 -36.85 -63.02 43.83
N LEU A 101 -38.03 -62.39 43.72
CA LEU A 101 -38.20 -61.15 42.96
C LEU A 101 -37.51 -59.98 43.67
N GLN A 102 -37.66 -59.88 44.98
CA GLN A 102 -37.02 -58.89 45.85
C GLN A 102 -35.49 -59.01 45.78
N GLU A 103 -34.94 -60.23 45.87
CA GLU A 103 -33.51 -60.51 45.73
C GLU A 103 -32.99 -60.09 44.34
N LYS A 104 -33.69 -60.47 43.27
CA LYS A 104 -33.32 -60.11 41.89
C LYS A 104 -33.34 -58.59 41.66
N TYR A 105 -34.35 -57.90 42.18
CA TYR A 105 -34.47 -56.44 42.11
C TYR A 105 -33.34 -55.75 42.87
N THR A 106 -33.02 -56.23 44.08
CA THR A 106 -31.93 -55.72 44.92
C THR A 106 -30.58 -55.90 44.23
N ASN A 107 -30.30 -57.09 43.68
CA ASN A 107 -29.08 -57.38 42.93
C ASN A 107 -28.93 -56.49 41.67
N LEU A 108 -30.01 -56.29 40.91
CA LEU A 108 -29.98 -55.41 39.73
C LEU A 108 -29.72 -53.95 40.12
N THR A 109 -30.36 -53.48 41.19
CA THR A 109 -30.22 -52.10 41.72
C THR A 109 -28.79 -51.86 42.20
N ASN A 110 -28.21 -52.79 42.98
CA ASN A 110 -26.83 -52.70 43.46
C ASN A 110 -25.81 -52.72 42.33
N LYS A 111 -26.02 -53.55 41.30
CA LYS A 111 -25.14 -53.59 40.11
C LYS A 111 -25.14 -52.25 39.36
N ASN A 112 -26.32 -51.67 39.15
CA ASN A 112 -26.49 -50.40 38.46
C ASN A 112 -25.89 -49.23 39.27
N LEU A 113 -26.09 -49.20 40.60
CA LEU A 113 -25.46 -48.24 41.51
C LEU A 113 -23.92 -48.30 41.42
N ASN A 114 -23.31 -49.49 41.47
CA ASN A 114 -21.86 -49.64 41.35
C ASN A 114 -21.33 -49.14 39.99
N GLN A 115 -22.02 -49.45 38.88
CA GLN A 115 -21.63 -48.96 37.55
C GLN A 115 -21.71 -47.43 37.47
N ASN A 116 -22.78 -46.83 37.99
CA ASN A 116 -22.95 -45.38 38.00
C ASN A 116 -21.90 -44.68 38.88
N GLN A 117 -21.52 -45.25 40.03
CA GLN A 117 -20.43 -44.73 40.86
C GLN A 117 -19.08 -44.72 40.14
N ILE A 118 -18.76 -45.77 39.36
CA ILE A 118 -17.53 -45.85 38.56
C ILE A 118 -17.53 -44.75 37.48
N ILE A 119 -18.65 -44.58 36.76
CA ILE A 119 -18.80 -43.56 35.70
C ILE A 119 -18.67 -42.15 36.29
N ILE A 120 -19.37 -41.84 37.39
CA ILE A 120 -19.29 -40.55 38.09
C ILE A 120 -17.86 -40.26 38.54
N LYS A 121 -17.14 -41.26 39.07
CA LYS A 121 -15.75 -41.10 39.51
C LYS A 121 -14.82 -40.79 38.34
N LYS A 122 -15.04 -41.40 37.17
CA LYS A 122 -14.25 -41.15 35.96
C LYS A 122 -14.48 -39.74 35.41
N LEU A 123 -15.75 -39.34 35.23
CA LEU A 123 -16.12 -38.00 34.78
C LEU A 123 -15.59 -36.90 35.71
N LYS A 124 -15.59 -37.12 37.03
CA LYS A 124 -14.99 -36.19 38.03
C LYS A 124 -13.47 -36.05 37.93
N ASN A 125 -12.76 -36.97 37.28
CA ASN A 125 -11.33 -36.82 36.99
C ASN A 125 -11.14 -36.08 35.67
N GLU A 126 -11.85 -36.47 34.61
CA GLU A 126 -11.80 -35.83 33.29
C GLU A 126 -12.16 -34.32 33.38
N ILE A 127 -13.13 -33.94 34.22
CA ILE A 127 -13.48 -32.53 34.51
C ILE A 127 -12.34 -31.78 35.22
N ARG A 128 -11.61 -32.42 36.13
CA ARG A 128 -10.46 -31.79 36.82
C ARG A 128 -9.30 -31.55 35.86
N GLU A 129 -8.98 -32.54 35.03
CA GLU A 129 -7.93 -32.42 34.02
C GLU A 129 -8.23 -31.31 33.00
N MET A 130 -9.49 -31.17 32.54
CA MET A 130 -9.90 -30.03 31.71
C MET A 130 -9.75 -28.68 32.40
N ASN A 131 -10.11 -28.57 33.69
CA ASN A 131 -9.96 -27.32 34.44
C ASN A 131 -8.48 -26.91 34.59
N ASP A 132 -7.59 -27.86 34.90
CA ASP A 132 -6.15 -27.60 35.00
C ASP A 132 -5.54 -27.15 33.65
N ILE A 133 -6.03 -27.70 32.53
CA ILE A 133 -5.62 -27.30 31.17
C ILE A 133 -6.13 -25.88 30.87
N ASN A 134 -7.40 -25.59 31.12
CA ASN A 134 -8.00 -24.27 30.91
C ASN A 134 -7.29 -23.19 31.73
N GLN A 135 -6.98 -23.46 33.01
CA GLN A 135 -6.27 -22.51 33.86
C GLN A 135 -4.86 -22.19 33.31
N LYS A 136 -4.12 -23.21 32.83
CA LYS A 136 -2.81 -23.01 32.18
C LYS A 136 -2.91 -22.23 30.86
N GLN A 137 -3.96 -22.44 30.08
CA GLN A 137 -4.19 -21.70 28.84
C GLN A 137 -4.54 -20.23 29.13
N GLN A 138 -5.39 -19.97 30.13
CA GLN A 138 -5.79 -18.64 30.55
C GLN A 138 -4.58 -17.79 30.98
N SER A 139 -3.73 -18.30 31.88
CA SER A 139 -2.50 -17.58 32.28
C SER A 139 -1.51 -17.38 31.11
N LYS A 140 -1.54 -18.25 30.09
CA LYS A 140 -0.71 -18.08 28.89
C LYS A 140 -1.24 -16.95 28.00
N ILE A 141 -2.56 -16.87 27.81
CA ILE A 141 -3.21 -15.78 27.06
C ILE A 141 -2.89 -14.43 27.72
N GLU A 142 -3.11 -14.31 29.04
CA GLU A 142 -2.80 -13.10 29.81
C GLU A 142 -1.33 -12.67 29.68
N SER A 143 -0.40 -13.64 29.67
CA SER A 143 1.03 -13.37 29.46
C SER A 143 1.34 -12.85 28.04
N GLN A 144 0.61 -13.32 27.03
CA GLN A 144 0.77 -12.91 25.63
C GLN A 144 0.17 -11.52 25.38
N GLU A 145 -1.00 -11.22 25.96
CA GLU A 145 -1.61 -9.89 25.91
C GLU A 145 -0.69 -8.82 26.52
N GLN A 146 -0.05 -9.11 27.67
CA GLN A 146 0.94 -8.21 28.27
C GLN A 146 2.16 -7.95 27.37
N ILE A 147 2.60 -8.95 26.60
CA ILE A 147 3.70 -8.79 25.62
C ILE A 147 3.23 -7.95 24.42
N ILE A 148 2.04 -8.22 23.87
CA ILE A 148 1.47 -7.48 22.75
C ILE A 148 1.31 -5.99 23.10
N ASN A 149 0.75 -5.69 24.28
CA ASN A 149 0.58 -4.30 24.74
C ASN A 149 1.93 -3.57 24.87
N LYS A 150 2.97 -4.22 25.38
CA LYS A 150 4.34 -3.65 25.45
C LYS A 150 4.92 -3.40 24.06
N LEU A 151 4.74 -4.32 23.12
CA LEU A 151 5.22 -4.17 21.74
C LEU A 151 4.48 -3.04 21.00
N GLN A 152 3.16 -2.93 21.16
CA GLN A 152 2.36 -1.83 20.61
C GLN A 152 2.80 -0.47 21.15
N GLN A 153 3.05 -0.38 22.45
CA GLN A 153 3.53 0.86 23.07
C GLN A 153 4.95 1.22 22.60
N SER A 154 5.83 0.22 22.44
CA SER A 154 7.17 0.45 21.87
C SER A 154 7.11 0.91 20.42
N LEU A 155 6.24 0.33 19.59
CA LEU A 155 6.05 0.75 18.19
C LEU A 155 5.57 2.20 18.10
N LYS A 156 4.58 2.57 18.93
CA LYS A 156 4.07 3.95 18.98
C LYS A 156 5.16 4.96 19.38
N ASN A 157 6.04 4.60 20.31
CA ASN A 157 7.17 5.46 20.67
C ASN A 157 8.15 5.61 19.50
N LEU A 158 8.56 4.51 18.85
CA LEU A 158 9.44 4.57 17.67
C LEU A 158 8.84 5.38 16.51
N GLU A 159 7.51 5.35 16.34
CA GLU A 159 6.81 6.13 15.31
C GLU A 159 6.86 7.63 15.62
N ASN A 160 6.63 8.02 16.88
CA ASN A 160 6.81 9.41 17.33
C ASN A 160 8.27 9.89 17.17
N ASP A 161 9.25 9.08 17.64
CA ASP A 161 10.69 9.42 17.56
C ASP A 161 11.12 9.64 16.10
N LYS A 162 10.59 8.82 15.18
CA LYS A 162 10.83 8.94 13.74
C LYS A 162 10.24 10.24 13.18
N ASP A 163 8.99 10.58 13.53
CA ASP A 163 8.35 11.79 13.04
C ASP A 163 9.05 13.06 13.58
N GLU A 164 9.56 13.02 14.81
CA GLU A 164 10.36 14.10 15.39
C GLU A 164 11.71 14.27 14.68
N LEU A 165 12.39 13.16 14.34
CA LEU A 165 13.61 13.15 13.51
C LEU A 165 13.36 13.64 12.07
N ASP A 166 12.23 13.25 11.44
CA ASP A 166 11.86 13.73 10.09
C ASP A 166 11.62 15.27 10.11
N ILE A 167 11.03 15.81 11.19
CA ILE A 167 10.86 17.26 11.40
C ILE A 167 12.22 17.95 11.63
N GLU A 168 13.10 17.41 12.46
CA GLU A 168 14.44 17.99 12.70
C GLU A 168 15.27 18.01 11.41
N ASN A 169 15.26 16.91 10.66
CA ASN A 169 15.99 16.78 9.40
C ASN A 169 15.47 17.75 8.33
N TYR A 170 14.15 17.95 8.23
CA TYR A 170 13.56 19.00 7.39
C TYR A 170 14.00 20.42 7.80
N ASN A 171 14.05 20.70 9.12
CA ASN A 171 14.53 21.98 9.63
C ASN A 171 16.03 22.20 9.37
N LEU A 172 16.86 21.14 9.43
CA LEU A 172 18.28 21.18 9.07
C LEU A 172 18.47 21.40 7.56
N LEU A 173 17.71 20.72 6.71
CA LEU A 173 17.71 20.97 5.27
C LEU A 173 17.35 22.43 4.94
N GLN A 174 16.34 23.00 5.60
CA GLN A 174 15.98 24.40 5.40
C GLN A 174 17.05 25.38 5.92
N LYS A 175 17.74 25.05 7.02
CA LYS A 175 18.88 25.84 7.52
C LYS A 175 20.07 25.76 6.56
N ASN A 176 20.39 24.58 6.03
CA ASN A 176 21.45 24.40 5.05
C ASN A 176 21.16 25.18 3.76
N ALA A 177 19.94 25.07 3.21
CA ALA A 177 19.54 25.86 2.05
C ALA A 177 19.64 27.39 2.30
N LYS A 178 19.33 27.86 3.52
CA LYS A 178 19.53 29.27 3.91
C LYS A 178 21.02 29.65 3.99
N LEU A 179 21.87 28.78 4.52
CA LEU A 179 23.32 28.98 4.57
C LEU A 179 23.97 28.93 3.18
N GLU A 180 23.53 28.04 2.30
CA GLU A 180 23.94 27.98 0.90
C GLU A 180 23.57 29.26 0.16
N ASN A 181 22.33 29.73 0.29
CA ASN A 181 21.91 31.02 -0.26
C ASN A 181 22.72 32.19 0.33
N GLN A 182 23.04 32.17 1.64
CA GLN A 182 23.88 33.19 2.26
C GLN A 182 25.33 33.15 1.74
N LEU A 183 25.90 31.96 1.56
CA LEU A 183 27.23 31.75 0.99
C LEU A 183 27.28 32.19 -0.47
N GLU A 184 26.28 31.84 -1.27
CA GLU A 184 26.15 32.28 -2.66
C GLU A 184 26.05 33.82 -2.75
N ASN A 185 25.24 34.45 -1.90
CA ASN A 185 25.19 35.91 -1.79
C ASN A 185 26.53 36.51 -1.32
N PHE A 186 27.26 35.85 -0.42
CA PHE A 186 28.56 36.32 0.07
C PHE A 186 29.66 36.22 -1.00
N ILE A 187 29.63 35.17 -1.82
CA ILE A 187 30.47 35.02 -3.01
C ILE A 187 30.13 36.12 -4.02
N GLN A 188 28.84 36.33 -4.32
CA GLN A 188 28.38 37.40 -5.22
C GLN A 188 28.74 38.83 -4.72
N GLN A 189 28.85 39.04 -3.40
CA GLN A 189 29.18 40.35 -2.82
C GLN A 189 30.69 40.65 -2.74
N ASN A 190 31.54 39.64 -2.65
CA ASN A 190 32.99 39.85 -2.58
C ASN A 190 33.67 39.89 -3.96
N ASP A 191 33.09 39.24 -4.96
CA ASP A 191 33.68 39.14 -6.30
C ASP A 191 32.99 40.01 -7.35
N GLY A 192 33.36 41.30 -7.36
CA GLY A 192 33.27 42.17 -8.54
C GLY A 192 34.18 41.74 -9.71
N LYS A 193 34.72 40.52 -9.67
CA LYS A 193 35.46 39.84 -10.72
C LYS A 193 34.76 38.53 -11.02
N PHE A 194 34.39 38.31 -12.27
CA PHE A 194 33.97 36.99 -12.76
C PHE A 194 35.15 36.00 -12.67
N GLN A 195 35.40 35.42 -11.49
CA GLN A 195 36.23 34.23 -11.40
C GLN A 195 35.42 33.03 -11.88
N ILE A 196 35.94 32.41 -12.94
CA ILE A 196 35.41 31.19 -13.51
C ILE A 196 35.75 30.07 -12.52
N VAL A 197 34.76 29.70 -11.69
CA VAL A 197 34.91 28.65 -10.68
C VAL A 197 34.97 27.29 -11.38
N ASP A 198 36.19 26.82 -11.62
CA ASP A 198 36.51 25.53 -12.26
C ASP A 198 36.39 24.33 -11.30
N ASP A 199 35.24 24.23 -10.61
CA ASP A 199 35.03 23.19 -9.59
C ASP A 199 34.22 22.00 -10.16
N GLU A 200 34.87 21.25 -11.07
CA GLU A 200 34.31 20.05 -11.72
C GLU A 200 33.78 19.02 -10.71
N GLN A 201 34.39 18.94 -9.52
CA GLN A 201 33.99 18.04 -8.45
C GLN A 201 32.58 18.38 -7.95
N ASN A 202 32.29 19.67 -7.73
CA ASN A 202 30.96 20.14 -7.31
C ASN A 202 29.91 19.89 -8.39
N HIS A 203 30.25 20.07 -9.67
CA HIS A 203 29.32 19.84 -10.78
C HIS A 203 28.82 18.39 -10.90
N ILE A 204 29.61 17.40 -10.48
CA ILE A 204 29.18 15.98 -10.45
C ILE A 204 28.32 15.70 -9.21
N VAL A 205 28.66 16.26 -8.04
CA VAL A 205 27.84 16.13 -6.82
C VAL A 205 26.45 16.72 -7.02
N ILE A 206 26.38 17.93 -7.62
CA ILE A 206 25.12 18.59 -7.96
C ILE A 206 24.31 17.77 -8.97
N LEU A 207 24.94 17.19 -10.00
CA LEU A 207 24.26 16.30 -10.96
C LEU A 207 23.62 15.08 -10.27
N ASN A 208 24.31 14.46 -9.32
CA ASN A 208 23.77 13.32 -8.56
C ASN A 208 22.61 13.74 -7.63
N SER A 209 22.64 14.96 -7.09
CA SER A 209 21.53 15.54 -6.32
C SER A 209 20.31 15.80 -7.22
N ASP A 210 20.50 16.51 -8.33
CA ASP A 210 19.46 16.79 -9.34
C ASP A 210 18.78 15.48 -9.80
N ILE A 211 19.56 14.44 -10.14
CA ILE A 211 19.04 13.12 -10.54
C ILE A 211 18.24 12.45 -9.41
N SER A 212 18.69 12.58 -8.16
CA SER A 212 18.02 11.97 -7.00
C SER A 212 16.68 12.63 -6.73
N GLU A 213 16.61 13.97 -6.80
CA GLU A 213 15.38 14.73 -6.69
C GLU A 213 14.41 14.42 -7.83
N LEU A 214 14.89 14.36 -9.08
CA LEU A 214 14.09 13.95 -10.24
C LEU A 214 13.50 12.55 -10.02
N ASN A 215 14.30 11.58 -9.55
CA ASN A 215 13.80 10.23 -9.25
C ASN A 215 12.69 10.23 -8.17
N TYR A 216 12.77 11.11 -7.17
CA TYR A 216 11.73 11.27 -6.15
C TYR A 216 10.45 11.91 -6.71
N LYS A 217 10.58 13.01 -7.48
CA LYS A 217 9.47 13.67 -8.17
C LYS A 217 8.76 12.70 -9.14
N LEU A 218 9.52 11.96 -9.96
CA LEU A 218 8.99 10.92 -10.86
C LEU A 218 8.22 9.85 -10.09
N LYS A 219 8.75 9.32 -8.97
CA LYS A 219 8.05 8.32 -8.14
C LYS A 219 6.73 8.82 -7.57
N LYS A 220 6.67 10.10 -7.14
CA LYS A 220 5.40 10.73 -6.71
C LYS A 220 4.43 10.89 -7.88
N PHE A 221 4.93 11.36 -9.02
CA PHE A 221 4.12 11.62 -10.21
C PHE A 221 3.56 10.37 -10.88
N ILE A 222 4.28 9.25 -10.90
CA ILE A 222 3.76 7.95 -11.37
C ILE A 222 2.86 7.26 -10.31
N THR A 223 2.87 7.79 -9.08
CA THR A 223 2.26 7.29 -7.84
C THR A 223 2.78 5.93 -7.36
N ASN A 224 2.32 5.51 -6.17
CA ASN A 224 2.68 4.23 -5.56
C ASN A 224 1.92 3.02 -6.14
N LEU A 225 0.96 3.25 -7.06
CA LEU A 225 0.07 2.26 -7.68
C LEU A 225 -0.67 1.34 -6.68
N LYS A 226 -1.06 1.88 -5.51
CA LYS A 226 -1.86 1.18 -4.49
C LYS A 226 -3.37 1.37 -4.71
N GLN A 227 -4.18 1.10 -3.68
CA GLN A 227 -5.63 0.86 -3.72
C GLN A 227 -6.47 1.98 -4.36
N ASP A 228 -5.95 3.20 -4.38
CA ASP A 228 -6.56 4.43 -4.90
C ASP A 228 -6.18 4.74 -6.37
N VAL A 229 -5.49 3.81 -7.03
CA VAL A 229 -4.96 3.97 -8.39
C VAL A 229 -5.23 2.72 -9.21
N VAL A 230 -5.92 2.86 -10.34
CA VAL A 230 -6.24 1.75 -11.27
C VAL A 230 -5.38 1.86 -12.53
N ILE A 231 -4.66 0.80 -12.90
CA ILE A 231 -3.80 0.79 -14.10
C ILE A 231 -4.58 0.37 -15.35
N ASN A 232 -4.40 1.11 -16.44
CA ASN A 232 -4.82 0.69 -17.78
C ASN A 232 -3.83 -0.34 -18.34
N ILE A 233 -4.00 -1.61 -17.96
CA ILE A 233 -3.11 -2.71 -18.32
C ILE A 233 -2.98 -2.88 -19.84
N GLU A 234 -4.02 -2.58 -20.62
CA GLU A 234 -3.97 -2.67 -22.09
C GLU A 234 -3.03 -1.62 -22.70
N LYS A 235 -3.09 -0.36 -22.23
CA LYS A 235 -2.18 0.68 -22.70
C LYS A 235 -0.75 0.44 -22.20
N VAL A 236 -0.56 -0.05 -20.97
CA VAL A 236 0.77 -0.46 -20.47
C VAL A 236 1.34 -1.63 -21.30
N LYS A 237 0.51 -2.60 -21.74
CA LYS A 237 0.93 -3.66 -22.68
C LYS A 237 1.38 -3.10 -24.04
N LYS A 238 0.79 -2.00 -24.54
CA LYS A 238 1.27 -1.31 -25.76
C LYS A 238 2.66 -0.71 -25.55
N LEU A 239 2.93 -0.11 -24.38
CA LEU A 239 4.27 0.40 -24.03
C LEU A 239 5.32 -0.73 -23.97
N LEU A 240 4.97 -1.90 -23.42
CA LEU A 240 5.88 -3.06 -23.42
C LEU A 240 6.34 -3.46 -24.83
N LEU A 241 5.42 -3.41 -25.82
CA LEU A 241 5.74 -3.71 -27.22
C LEU A 241 6.71 -2.67 -27.82
N ILE A 242 6.51 -1.38 -27.51
CA ILE A 242 7.42 -0.29 -27.93
C ILE A 242 8.83 -0.52 -27.35
N TYR A 243 8.91 -0.90 -26.07
CA TYR A 243 10.17 -1.22 -25.40
C TYR A 243 10.72 -2.61 -25.70
N LYS A 244 10.01 -3.39 -26.54
CA LYS A 244 10.34 -4.76 -26.94
C LYS A 244 10.44 -5.76 -25.77
N CYS A 245 10.03 -5.36 -24.57
CA CYS A 245 9.97 -6.17 -23.36
C CYS A 245 9.08 -7.39 -23.59
N GLN A 246 9.35 -8.49 -22.87
CA GLN A 246 8.52 -9.68 -23.07
C GLN A 246 7.09 -9.43 -22.57
N THR A 247 6.11 -9.56 -23.45
CA THR A 247 4.69 -9.46 -23.11
C THR A 247 4.31 -10.55 -22.13
N ARG A 248 4.18 -10.17 -20.86
CA ARG A 248 3.69 -11.03 -19.78
C ARG A 248 2.26 -10.68 -19.39
N ASN A 249 1.61 -11.60 -18.69
CA ASN A 249 0.30 -11.36 -18.09
C ASN A 249 0.46 -10.42 -16.89
N LEU A 250 0.55 -9.12 -17.17
CA LEU A 250 0.68 -8.09 -16.15
C LEU A 250 -0.46 -8.14 -15.13
N ASN A 251 -0.10 -8.27 -13.86
CA ASN A 251 -1.00 -8.09 -12.72
C ASN A 251 -0.55 -6.84 -11.94
N GLN A 252 -1.45 -5.87 -11.71
CA GLN A 252 -1.10 -4.62 -11.01
C GLN A 252 -0.50 -4.87 -9.61
N LYS A 253 -0.96 -5.90 -8.89
CA LYS A 253 -0.51 -6.19 -7.53
C LYS A 253 0.92 -6.74 -7.52
N ASP A 254 1.20 -7.68 -8.41
CA ASP A 254 2.44 -8.47 -8.42
C ASP A 254 3.53 -7.79 -9.26
N ASP A 255 3.17 -7.19 -10.40
CA ASP A 255 4.07 -6.46 -11.31
C ASP A 255 4.23 -4.97 -10.96
N ARG A 256 3.73 -4.51 -9.80
CA ARG A 256 3.62 -3.09 -9.43
C ARG A 256 4.90 -2.28 -9.70
N LEU A 257 6.06 -2.80 -9.24
CA LEU A 257 7.35 -2.14 -9.40
C LEU A 257 7.80 -2.05 -10.87
N PHE A 258 7.46 -3.06 -11.68
CA PHE A 258 7.75 -3.08 -13.11
C PHE A 258 6.84 -2.12 -13.88
N ILE A 259 5.55 -2.05 -13.54
CA ILE A 259 4.63 -1.06 -14.10
C ILE A 259 5.12 0.36 -13.79
N GLN A 260 5.52 0.64 -12.54
CA GLN A 260 6.14 1.92 -12.19
C GLN A 260 7.36 2.24 -13.06
N ALA A 261 8.24 1.26 -13.33
CA ALA A 261 9.39 1.45 -14.19
C ALA A 261 9.03 1.77 -15.65
N ILE A 262 8.03 1.09 -16.22
CA ILE A 262 7.50 1.39 -17.57
C ILE A 262 6.98 2.83 -17.62
N LEU A 263 6.16 3.24 -16.63
CA LEU A 263 5.62 4.59 -16.54
C LEU A 263 6.73 5.64 -16.36
N GLN A 264 7.73 5.37 -15.51
CA GLN A 264 8.87 6.27 -15.30
C GLN A 264 9.66 6.49 -16.60
N ARG A 265 9.97 5.40 -17.33
CA ARG A 265 10.64 5.48 -18.62
C ARG A 265 9.83 6.34 -19.61
N HIS A 266 8.54 6.03 -19.72
CA HIS A 266 7.67 6.68 -20.68
C HIS A 266 7.53 8.18 -20.42
N VAL A 267 7.45 8.62 -19.15
CA VAL A 267 7.46 10.04 -18.78
C VAL A 267 8.76 10.73 -19.23
N ILE A 268 9.93 10.12 -18.99
CA ILE A 268 11.22 10.69 -19.42
C ILE A 268 11.30 10.80 -20.94
N GLU A 269 10.98 9.73 -21.68
CA GLU A 269 11.02 9.73 -23.15
C GLU A 269 9.99 10.70 -23.77
N THR A 270 8.79 10.81 -23.21
CA THR A 270 7.78 11.80 -23.65
C THR A 270 8.31 13.23 -23.50
N ILE A 271 9.02 13.53 -22.41
CA ILE A 271 9.64 14.85 -22.22
C ILE A 271 10.82 15.04 -23.17
N PHE A 272 11.56 13.97 -23.50
CA PHE A 272 12.62 14.03 -24.52
C PHE A 272 12.04 14.37 -25.90
N GLU A 273 10.88 13.82 -26.27
CA GLU A 273 10.17 14.18 -27.50
C GLU A 273 9.78 15.67 -27.50
N TYR A 274 9.18 16.17 -26.41
CA TYR A 274 8.82 17.60 -26.28
C TYR A 274 10.04 18.51 -26.43
N ALA A 275 11.14 18.20 -25.73
CA ALA A 275 12.38 18.98 -25.81
C ALA A 275 13.00 18.92 -27.22
N ASN A 276 13.03 17.74 -27.85
CA ASN A 276 13.53 17.56 -29.21
C ASN A 276 12.75 18.39 -30.24
N GLU A 277 11.42 18.51 -30.13
CA GLU A 277 10.66 19.39 -31.03
C GLU A 277 10.87 20.88 -30.72
N TYR A 278 10.95 21.26 -29.44
CA TYR A 278 11.21 22.64 -29.05
C TYR A 278 12.56 23.15 -29.56
N PHE A 279 13.63 22.38 -29.37
CA PHE A 279 14.99 22.77 -29.78
C PHE A 279 15.24 22.73 -31.30
N LYS A 280 14.29 22.26 -32.11
CA LYS A 280 14.30 22.46 -33.57
C LYS A 280 13.78 23.86 -33.98
N SER A 281 12.96 24.48 -33.13
CA SER A 281 12.26 25.74 -33.43
C SER A 281 13.09 26.94 -32.95
N THR A 282 13.29 27.93 -33.82
CA THR A 282 14.16 29.09 -33.56
C THR A 282 13.58 30.39 -34.12
N GLY A 283 14.00 31.54 -33.62
CA GLY A 283 13.58 32.86 -34.12
C GLY A 283 12.22 33.36 -33.61
N CYS A 284 11.71 32.79 -32.52
CA CYS A 284 10.51 33.26 -31.82
C CYS A 284 10.88 33.73 -30.41
N HIS A 285 10.29 34.81 -29.92
CA HIS A 285 10.67 35.45 -28.64
C HIS A 285 10.48 34.58 -27.37
N TYR A 286 9.83 33.42 -27.50
CA TYR A 286 9.60 32.41 -26.46
C TYR A 286 10.36 31.08 -26.74
N HIS A 287 11.35 31.12 -27.65
CA HIS A 287 12.30 30.05 -27.98
C HIS A 287 13.76 30.45 -27.65
N LEU A 288 13.94 31.29 -26.61
CA LEU A 288 15.24 31.89 -26.30
C LEU A 288 16.32 30.84 -26.01
N GLU A 289 15.98 29.76 -25.30
CA GLU A 289 16.89 28.67 -24.98
C GLU A 289 17.39 27.97 -26.26
N ALA A 290 16.52 27.78 -27.26
CA ALA A 290 16.88 27.17 -28.54
C ALA A 290 17.75 28.11 -29.39
N ASP A 291 17.42 29.40 -29.42
CA ASP A 291 18.24 30.42 -30.08
C ASP A 291 19.62 30.56 -29.41
N ILE A 292 19.70 30.49 -28.08
CA ILE A 292 20.96 30.53 -27.32
C ILE A 292 21.82 29.30 -27.65
N ILE A 293 21.28 28.08 -27.60
CA ILE A 293 22.03 26.84 -27.90
C ILE A 293 22.55 26.85 -29.34
N LYS A 294 21.72 27.25 -30.31
CA LYS A 294 22.12 27.33 -31.72
C LYS A 294 23.28 28.29 -31.94
N ASN A 295 23.26 29.46 -31.29
CA ASN A 295 24.33 30.45 -31.39
C ASN A 295 25.60 30.02 -30.62
N GLU A 296 25.46 29.37 -29.46
CA GLU A 296 26.58 28.75 -28.73
C GLU A 296 27.29 27.72 -29.61
N THR A 297 26.56 26.77 -30.18
CA THR A 297 27.15 25.70 -30.99
C THR A 297 27.88 26.25 -32.22
N LEU A 298 27.34 27.29 -32.86
CA LEU A 298 28.01 27.99 -33.97
C LEU A 298 29.30 28.68 -33.50
N LEU A 299 29.27 29.42 -32.39
CA LEU A 299 30.43 30.16 -31.89
C LEU A 299 31.52 29.22 -31.34
N SER A 300 31.14 28.16 -30.63
CA SER A 300 32.04 27.09 -30.17
C SER A 300 32.75 26.40 -31.33
N LEU A 301 32.07 26.20 -32.47
CA LEU A 301 32.70 25.68 -33.69
C LEU A 301 33.70 26.68 -34.29
N LEU A 302 33.36 27.97 -34.38
CA LEU A 302 34.25 29.01 -34.89
C LEU A 302 35.51 29.17 -34.03
N LEU A 303 35.37 29.14 -32.70
CA LEU A 303 36.50 29.15 -31.76
C LEU A 303 37.38 27.90 -31.94
N SER A 304 36.77 26.72 -32.05
CA SER A 304 37.47 25.44 -32.27
C SER A 304 38.17 25.36 -33.63
N HIS A 305 37.72 26.10 -34.64
CA HIS A 305 38.38 26.22 -35.93
C HIS A 305 39.54 27.23 -35.85
N SER A 306 39.32 28.37 -35.19
CA SER A 306 40.35 29.39 -34.94
C SER A 306 41.55 28.83 -34.19
N SER A 307 41.33 28.00 -33.16
CA SER A 307 42.40 27.37 -32.35
C SER A 307 43.22 26.31 -33.10
N LYS A 308 42.69 25.77 -34.21
CA LYS A 308 43.36 24.76 -35.04
C LYS A 308 44.06 25.34 -36.26
N CYS A 309 43.57 26.46 -36.79
CA CYS A 309 43.95 26.97 -38.11
C CYS A 309 44.72 28.30 -38.07
N ARG A 310 45.02 28.84 -36.88
CA ARG A 310 45.79 30.08 -36.70
C ARG A 310 47.05 29.82 -35.88
N VAL A 311 48.07 30.65 -36.10
CA VAL A 311 49.32 30.60 -35.33
C VAL A 311 49.08 31.23 -33.96
N GLY A 312 49.36 30.47 -32.91
CA GLY A 312 49.15 30.81 -31.51
C GLY A 312 48.97 29.54 -30.70
N ASN A 313 49.41 29.52 -29.43
CA ASN A 313 49.26 28.36 -28.55
C ASN A 313 48.73 28.73 -27.16
N ASP A 314 48.12 29.91 -27.03
CA ASP A 314 47.56 30.37 -25.78
C ASP A 314 46.41 29.48 -25.31
N GLU A 315 46.38 29.26 -23.99
CA GLU A 315 45.39 28.40 -23.37
C GLU A 315 43.97 28.95 -23.50
N VAL A 316 43.82 30.28 -23.59
CA VAL A 316 42.53 30.95 -23.75
C VAL A 316 41.85 30.55 -25.06
N THR A 317 42.57 30.59 -26.18
CA THR A 317 42.07 30.17 -27.49
C THR A 317 41.87 28.66 -27.55
N ARG A 318 42.71 27.87 -26.87
CA ARG A 318 42.57 26.41 -26.77
C ARG A 318 41.31 25.97 -26.01
N LEU A 319 41.01 26.61 -24.88
CA LEU A 319 39.88 26.26 -23.99
C LEU A 319 38.62 27.09 -24.27
N GLY A 320 38.67 28.09 -25.13
CA GLY A 320 37.60 29.07 -25.32
C GLY A 320 36.24 28.46 -25.70
N SER A 321 36.21 27.44 -26.56
CA SER A 321 34.95 26.73 -26.89
C SER A 321 34.40 25.92 -25.71
N THR A 322 35.25 25.27 -24.92
CA THR A 322 34.85 24.61 -23.67
C THR A 322 34.29 25.61 -22.68
N LYS A 323 35.01 26.71 -22.38
CA LYS A 323 34.54 27.71 -21.40
C LYS A 323 33.24 28.40 -21.86
N LEU A 324 33.11 28.73 -23.15
CA LEU A 324 31.87 29.27 -23.71
C LEU A 324 30.68 28.33 -23.47
N ARG A 325 30.83 27.06 -23.88
CA ARG A 325 29.83 26.01 -23.65
C ARG A 325 29.44 25.94 -22.18
N GLN A 326 30.40 25.77 -21.27
CA GLN A 326 30.14 25.65 -19.83
C GLN A 326 29.37 26.85 -19.27
N GLN A 327 29.74 28.07 -19.65
CA GLN A 327 29.06 29.29 -19.21
C GLN A 327 27.62 29.38 -19.76
N ILE A 328 27.41 29.16 -21.06
CA ILE A 328 26.07 29.21 -21.66
C ILE A 328 25.14 28.16 -21.05
N TYR A 329 25.59 26.91 -20.92
CA TYR A 329 24.77 25.86 -20.32
C TYR A 329 24.57 26.03 -18.82
N SER A 330 25.45 26.75 -18.11
CA SER A 330 25.22 27.15 -16.70
C SER A 330 24.14 28.23 -16.58
N ILE A 331 24.13 29.22 -17.49
CA ILE A 331 23.05 30.22 -17.57
C ILE A 331 21.70 29.53 -17.87
N LEU A 332 21.67 28.63 -18.85
CA LEU A 332 20.47 27.86 -19.19
C LEU A 332 20.03 26.93 -18.05
N ASN A 333 20.95 26.29 -17.34
CA ASN A 333 20.64 25.49 -16.16
C ASN A 333 19.92 26.29 -15.06
N ASN A 334 20.26 27.57 -14.90
CA ASN A 334 19.73 28.41 -13.83
C ASN A 334 18.52 29.26 -14.25
N ARG A 335 18.27 29.45 -15.55
CA ARG A 335 17.24 30.38 -16.08
C ARG A 335 16.37 29.81 -17.20
N GLY A 336 16.79 28.74 -17.88
CA GLY A 336 16.02 28.14 -18.97
C GLY A 336 14.69 27.56 -18.45
N PHE A 337 13.60 27.82 -19.17
CA PHE A 337 12.23 27.44 -18.82
C PHE A 337 11.74 27.94 -17.45
N SER A 338 12.42 28.96 -16.90
CA SER A 338 11.92 29.72 -15.75
C SER A 338 10.72 30.57 -16.15
N ASP A 339 9.93 30.97 -15.16
CA ASP A 339 8.76 31.82 -15.39
C ASP A 339 9.18 33.21 -15.90
N ILE A 340 8.41 33.73 -16.85
CA ILE A 340 8.68 34.94 -17.61
C ILE A 340 8.09 36.15 -16.89
N LEU A 341 8.88 37.22 -16.77
CA LEU A 341 8.41 38.51 -16.26
C LEU A 341 7.66 39.28 -17.36
N GLY A 342 6.38 39.55 -17.13
CA GLY A 342 5.54 40.39 -17.99
C GLY A 342 5.82 41.89 -17.84
N VAL A 343 5.24 42.67 -18.75
CA VAL A 343 5.37 44.15 -18.79
C VAL A 343 4.74 44.82 -17.56
N ASP A 344 3.77 44.14 -16.95
CA ASP A 344 3.09 44.49 -15.70
C ASP A 344 3.86 44.06 -14.44
N LYS A 345 5.03 43.43 -14.59
CA LYS A 345 5.83 42.76 -13.55
C LYS A 345 5.19 41.50 -12.94
N ALA A 346 4.11 40.97 -13.52
CA ALA A 346 3.59 39.67 -13.12
C ALA A 346 4.49 38.55 -13.69
N THR A 347 4.53 37.41 -12.99
CA THR A 347 5.22 36.20 -13.45
C THR A 347 4.25 35.29 -14.20
N TYR A 348 4.63 34.89 -15.41
CA TYR A 348 3.87 33.99 -16.27
C TYR A 348 4.64 32.70 -16.47
N GLU A 349 3.99 31.55 -16.30
CA GLU A 349 4.62 30.27 -16.57
C GLU A 349 5.10 30.18 -18.01
N HIS A 350 6.32 29.65 -18.20
CA HIS A 350 6.95 29.57 -19.51
C HIS A 350 6.06 28.82 -20.52
N PRO A 351 5.74 29.36 -21.73
CA PRO A 351 4.74 28.79 -22.64
C PRO A 351 4.94 27.31 -22.98
N PHE A 352 6.20 26.88 -23.17
CA PHE A 352 6.52 25.47 -23.37
C PHE A 352 6.14 24.58 -22.17
N ILE A 353 6.33 25.07 -20.93
CA ILE A 353 5.95 24.34 -19.71
C ILE A 353 4.43 24.31 -19.56
N THR A 354 3.77 25.46 -19.74
CA THR A 354 2.30 25.60 -19.66
C THR A 354 1.58 24.64 -20.60
N TYR A 355 2.05 24.54 -21.85
CA TYR A 355 1.51 23.60 -22.84
C TYR A 355 1.81 22.14 -22.47
N ASN A 356 3.09 21.81 -22.25
CA ASN A 356 3.51 20.41 -22.12
C ASN A 356 3.13 19.77 -20.78
N LYS A 357 2.95 20.52 -19.69
CA LYS A 357 2.48 19.94 -18.42
C LYS A 357 1.07 19.36 -18.54
N GLY A 358 0.18 20.05 -19.27
CA GLY A 358 -1.17 19.57 -19.56
C GLY A 358 -1.17 18.34 -20.48
N GLN A 359 -0.24 18.29 -21.44
CA GLN A 359 -0.08 17.13 -22.32
C GLN A 359 0.52 15.92 -21.59
N LEU A 360 1.52 16.11 -20.73
CA LEU A 360 2.12 15.05 -19.91
C LEU A 360 1.10 14.45 -18.94
N ASN A 361 0.26 15.29 -18.30
CA ASN A 361 -0.83 14.83 -17.43
C ASN A 361 -1.85 13.98 -18.20
N LYS A 362 -2.20 14.35 -19.44
CA LYS A 362 -3.06 13.49 -20.30
C LYS A 362 -2.40 12.15 -20.59
N VAL A 363 -1.15 12.15 -21.06
CA VAL A 363 -0.39 10.93 -21.39
C VAL A 363 -0.32 9.97 -20.20
N ILE A 364 -0.01 10.47 -18.99
CA ILE A 364 0.09 9.60 -17.82
C ILE A 364 -1.28 9.16 -17.29
N ASN A 365 -2.29 10.04 -17.29
CA ASN A 365 -3.64 9.71 -16.81
C ASN A 365 -4.43 8.84 -17.81
N GLU A 366 -3.93 8.67 -19.04
CA GLU A 366 -4.36 7.61 -19.94
C GLU A 366 -3.87 6.21 -19.49
N LEU A 367 -2.70 6.13 -18.86
CA LEU A 367 -2.07 4.87 -18.43
C LEU A 367 -2.50 4.42 -17.04
N ARG A 368 -2.96 5.36 -16.20
CA ARG A 368 -3.43 5.14 -14.83
C ARG A 368 -4.53 6.12 -14.45
N ILE A 369 -5.52 5.65 -13.70
CA ILE A 369 -6.59 6.47 -13.12
C ILE A 369 -6.28 6.62 -11.64
N ILE A 370 -6.32 7.85 -11.12
CA ILE A 370 -6.26 8.13 -9.68
C ILE A 370 -7.69 8.48 -9.26
N GLU A 371 -8.26 7.71 -8.33
CA GLU A 371 -9.66 7.87 -7.89
C GLU A 371 -9.81 9.01 -6.88
N ASP A 372 -8.75 9.29 -6.12
CA ASP A 372 -8.67 10.37 -5.14
C ASP A 372 -8.29 11.70 -5.83
N ASP A 373 -9.26 12.62 -5.93
CA ASP A 373 -9.07 13.91 -6.59
C ASP A 373 -7.97 14.77 -5.97
N GLN A 374 -7.76 14.71 -4.65
CA GLN A 374 -6.70 15.49 -3.99
C GLN A 374 -5.32 14.95 -4.37
N LYS A 375 -5.14 13.63 -4.36
CA LYS A 375 -3.89 12.98 -4.82
C LYS A 375 -3.68 13.15 -6.31
N LYS A 376 -4.75 13.17 -7.10
CA LYS A 376 -4.69 13.45 -8.54
C LYS A 376 -4.19 14.87 -8.79
N ILE A 377 -4.77 15.89 -8.15
CA ILE A 377 -4.31 17.28 -8.24
C ILE A 377 -2.85 17.41 -7.76
N ALA A 378 -2.50 16.78 -6.63
CA ALA A 378 -1.13 16.79 -6.10
C ALA A 378 -0.13 16.12 -7.05
N SER A 379 -0.53 15.07 -7.78
CA SER A 379 0.25 14.44 -8.83
C SER A 379 0.36 15.35 -10.06
N ASP A 380 -0.76 15.79 -10.63
CA ASP A 380 -0.84 16.60 -11.85
C ASP A 380 -0.05 17.93 -11.73
N ASN A 381 0.04 18.50 -10.52
CA ASN A 381 0.85 19.68 -10.24
C ASN A 381 2.37 19.46 -10.39
N LEU A 382 2.88 18.22 -10.25
CA LEU A 382 4.31 17.92 -10.39
C LEU A 382 4.82 17.95 -11.84
N ALA A 383 3.93 17.92 -12.84
CA ALA A 383 4.32 17.81 -14.24
C ALA A 383 5.20 18.97 -14.73
N ALA A 384 4.91 20.20 -14.28
CA ALA A 384 5.70 21.38 -14.63
C ALA A 384 7.17 21.23 -14.17
N ASP A 385 7.36 20.83 -12.91
CA ASP A 385 8.68 20.67 -12.30
C ASP A 385 9.44 19.48 -12.89
N ILE A 386 8.75 18.38 -13.21
CA ILE A 386 9.37 17.21 -13.83
C ILE A 386 9.85 17.54 -15.25
N ILE A 387 9.08 18.31 -16.03
CA ILE A 387 9.53 18.79 -17.35
C ILE A 387 10.77 19.66 -17.20
N ARG A 388 10.76 20.64 -16.26
CA ARG A 388 11.93 21.48 -16.00
C ARG A 388 13.15 20.68 -15.59
N GLU A 389 13.04 19.78 -14.60
CA GLU A 389 14.17 18.98 -14.10
C GLU A 389 14.74 17.99 -15.13
N VAL A 390 13.89 17.31 -15.91
CA VAL A 390 14.36 16.44 -17.00
C VAL A 390 15.15 17.24 -18.03
N ILE A 391 14.66 18.41 -18.46
CA ILE A 391 15.36 19.22 -19.45
C ILE A 391 16.64 19.84 -18.88
N LYS A 392 16.57 20.39 -17.66
CA LYS A 392 17.71 20.90 -16.90
C LYS A 392 18.83 19.87 -16.80
N ILE A 393 18.53 18.62 -16.44
CA ILE A 393 19.53 17.55 -16.39
C ILE A 393 20.06 17.24 -17.81
N PHE A 394 19.20 16.76 -18.71
CA PHE A 394 19.64 16.09 -19.94
C PHE A 394 20.07 17.03 -21.08
N TRP A 395 19.53 18.26 -21.13
CA TRP A 395 19.95 19.27 -22.13
C TRP A 395 20.98 20.26 -21.59
N PHE A 396 20.96 20.60 -20.28
CA PHE A 396 21.85 21.64 -19.73
C PHE A 396 22.97 21.08 -18.85
N ARG A 397 22.67 20.41 -17.73
CA ARG A 397 23.65 19.98 -16.72
C ARG A 397 24.73 19.07 -17.31
N LEU A 398 24.37 18.12 -18.17
CA LEU A 398 25.35 17.24 -18.84
C LEU A 398 26.32 18.03 -19.76
N LYS A 399 25.88 19.18 -20.27
CA LYS A 399 26.64 20.11 -21.12
C LYS A 399 27.41 21.18 -20.34
N VAL A 400 27.43 21.16 -19.01
CA VAL A 400 28.34 21.97 -18.17
C VAL A 400 29.63 21.22 -17.82
N GLN A 401 29.59 19.88 -17.84
CA GLN A 401 30.72 19.02 -17.47
C GLN A 401 31.85 19.08 -18.53
N GLU A 402 33.10 18.88 -18.13
CA GLU A 402 34.25 18.64 -19.03
C GLU A 402 34.92 17.30 -18.64
N PRO A 403 35.11 16.35 -19.57
CA PRO A 403 34.45 16.27 -20.88
C PRO A 403 32.92 16.19 -20.75
N VAL A 404 32.21 16.52 -21.84
CA VAL A 404 30.74 16.47 -21.91
C VAL A 404 30.21 15.11 -21.48
N VAL A 405 29.27 15.10 -20.54
CA VAL A 405 28.63 13.86 -20.08
C VAL A 405 27.58 13.40 -21.08
N GLN A 406 27.50 12.08 -21.21
CA GLN A 406 26.61 11.37 -22.11
C GLN A 406 25.61 10.56 -21.29
N TYR A 407 24.49 10.21 -21.91
CA TYR A 407 23.57 9.22 -21.37
C TYR A 407 23.32 8.10 -22.40
N LEU A 408 23.03 6.90 -21.92
CA LEU A 408 22.77 5.73 -22.75
C LEU A 408 21.65 4.87 -22.15
N TRP A 409 20.59 4.65 -22.94
CA TRP A 409 19.60 3.63 -22.62
C TRP A 409 20.20 2.25 -22.87
N ILE A 410 20.26 1.39 -21.85
CA ILE A 410 20.76 0.02 -22.01
C ILE A 410 19.75 -0.77 -22.87
N PRO A 411 20.19 -1.37 -23.99
CA PRO A 411 19.31 -2.20 -24.82
C PRO A 411 18.76 -3.40 -24.06
N LYS A 412 17.53 -3.81 -24.41
CA LYS A 412 17.00 -5.11 -24.00
C LYS A 412 17.92 -6.26 -24.45
N ASP A 413 17.91 -7.34 -23.69
CA ASP A 413 18.70 -8.56 -23.87
C ASP A 413 20.23 -8.34 -23.71
N SER A 414 20.67 -7.14 -23.32
CA SER A 414 22.03 -6.91 -22.84
C SER A 414 22.32 -7.76 -21.61
N LYS A 415 23.53 -8.31 -21.52
CA LYS A 415 24.01 -9.00 -20.31
C LYS A 415 24.01 -8.03 -19.13
N LEU A 416 23.56 -8.48 -17.96
CA LEU A 416 23.66 -7.71 -16.73
C LEU A 416 25.14 -7.43 -16.39
N ASP A 417 25.47 -6.17 -16.17
CA ASP A 417 26.79 -5.76 -15.67
C ASP A 417 26.61 -4.87 -14.43
N LYS A 418 26.82 -5.44 -13.24
CA LYS A 418 26.66 -4.74 -11.95
C LYS A 418 27.66 -3.59 -11.75
N SER A 419 28.67 -3.41 -12.62
CA SER A 419 29.58 -2.25 -12.56
C SER A 419 28.95 -0.94 -13.07
N PHE A 420 27.85 -1.01 -13.82
CA PHE A 420 27.14 0.17 -14.33
C PHE A 420 25.61 0.03 -14.43
N MET A 421 25.04 -1.06 -13.90
CA MET A 421 23.59 -1.29 -13.83
C MET A 421 23.13 -1.56 -12.40
N GLU A 422 22.02 -0.94 -12.01
CA GLU A 422 21.31 -1.14 -10.73
C GLU A 422 19.86 -1.58 -10.97
N GLY A 423 19.27 -2.32 -10.03
CA GLY A 423 17.88 -2.74 -10.13
C GLY A 423 17.36 -3.39 -8.85
N ASN A 424 16.05 -3.29 -8.60
CA ASN A 424 15.43 -3.82 -7.38
C ASN A 424 15.44 -5.36 -7.29
N ASN A 425 15.65 -6.06 -8.41
CA ASN A 425 15.56 -7.51 -8.52
C ASN A 425 16.90 -8.14 -8.96
N LEU A 426 18.05 -7.52 -8.67
CA LEU A 426 19.37 -8.01 -9.11
C LEU A 426 19.85 -9.21 -8.28
N ASP A 427 19.28 -10.37 -8.57
CA ASP A 427 19.77 -11.67 -8.10
C ASP A 427 21.25 -11.88 -8.47
N ASP A 428 21.99 -12.70 -7.73
CA ASP A 428 23.43 -12.96 -8.00
C ASP A 428 23.66 -13.95 -9.15
N ASN A 429 22.61 -14.25 -9.91
CA ASN A 429 22.61 -15.27 -10.95
C ASN A 429 23.26 -14.77 -12.25
N VAL A 430 24.38 -15.40 -12.62
CA VAL A 430 25.39 -14.93 -13.59
C VAL A 430 24.87 -14.78 -15.03
N ASN A 431 23.73 -15.38 -15.37
CA ASN A 431 23.15 -15.41 -16.72
C ASN A 431 21.97 -14.44 -16.95
N SER A 432 21.72 -13.50 -16.02
CA SER A 432 20.61 -12.55 -16.13
C SER A 432 20.79 -11.54 -17.27
N THR A 433 19.72 -11.24 -18.01
CA THR A 433 19.69 -10.19 -19.05
C THR A 433 18.71 -9.08 -18.73
N VAL A 434 18.91 -7.89 -19.31
CA VAL A 434 18.03 -6.72 -19.15
C VAL A 434 16.73 -6.92 -19.92
N ASP A 435 15.58 -6.83 -19.25
CA ASP A 435 14.24 -6.78 -19.87
C ASP A 435 13.83 -5.34 -20.17
N LEU A 436 14.07 -4.41 -19.22
CA LEU A 436 13.73 -2.99 -19.33
C LEU A 436 14.78 -2.12 -18.66
N CYS A 437 15.42 -1.22 -19.40
CA CYS A 437 16.11 -0.05 -18.83
C CYS A 437 15.08 1.09 -18.65
N TYR A 438 14.94 1.60 -17.43
CA TYR A 438 13.92 2.61 -17.06
C TYR A 438 14.49 3.94 -16.54
N PHE A 439 15.80 3.99 -16.31
CA PHE A 439 16.56 5.23 -16.21
C PHE A 439 17.91 5.01 -16.91
N PRO A 440 18.37 5.93 -17.78
CA PRO A 440 19.56 5.70 -18.60
C PRO A 440 20.84 5.68 -17.75
N LEU A 441 21.87 5.02 -18.27
CA LEU A 441 23.25 5.17 -17.80
C LEU A 441 23.69 6.61 -18.01
N ILE A 442 24.42 7.22 -17.07
CA ILE A 442 25.00 8.56 -17.23
C ILE A 442 26.50 8.52 -16.87
N GLY A 443 27.34 9.06 -17.74
CA GLY A 443 28.78 9.09 -17.55
C GLY A 443 29.53 9.62 -18.77
N ARG A 444 30.86 9.53 -18.75
CA ARG A 444 31.72 9.93 -19.88
C ARG A 444 32.33 8.71 -20.57
N ASP A 445 32.62 8.88 -21.86
CA ASP A 445 33.30 7.91 -22.71
C ASP A 445 32.65 6.50 -22.70
N LEU A 446 31.32 6.45 -22.62
CA LEU A 446 30.52 5.24 -22.36
C LEU A 446 30.76 4.09 -23.36
N ASN A 447 31.17 4.43 -24.58
CA ASN A 447 31.52 3.50 -25.66
C ASN A 447 32.97 2.99 -25.61
N SER A 448 33.76 3.38 -24.61
CA SER A 448 35.18 3.03 -24.45
C SER A 448 35.45 2.21 -23.20
N ASN A 449 36.62 1.56 -23.16
CA ASN A 449 37.11 0.86 -21.97
C ASN A 449 37.47 1.81 -20.82
N ASN A 450 37.66 3.10 -21.09
CA ASN A 450 38.02 4.14 -20.11
C ASN A 450 36.79 4.89 -19.56
N ARG A 451 35.58 4.35 -19.78
CA ARG A 451 34.31 4.94 -19.31
C ARG A 451 34.35 5.22 -17.80
N LYS A 452 33.88 6.40 -17.41
CA LYS A 452 33.65 6.76 -16.00
C LYS A 452 32.15 6.95 -15.80
N ILE A 453 31.57 6.14 -14.94
CA ILE A 453 30.15 6.15 -14.61
C ILE A 453 29.89 7.18 -13.52
N TYR A 454 28.86 8.01 -13.70
CA TYR A 454 28.41 8.99 -12.70
C TYR A 454 27.08 8.56 -12.08
N PHE A 455 26.17 8.02 -12.89
CA PHE A 455 24.94 7.41 -12.43
C PHE A 455 24.69 6.09 -13.19
N PRO A 456 24.56 4.95 -12.52
CA PRO A 456 24.30 3.67 -13.18
C PRO A 456 22.91 3.63 -13.82
N ALA A 457 22.77 2.82 -14.88
CA ALA A 457 21.47 2.59 -15.49
C ALA A 457 20.55 1.85 -14.53
N LYS A 458 19.28 2.26 -14.42
CA LYS A 458 18.29 1.50 -13.67
C LYS A 458 17.58 0.51 -14.58
N VAL A 459 17.62 -0.76 -14.23
CA VAL A 459 17.15 -1.88 -15.05
C VAL A 459 16.25 -2.84 -14.28
N PHE A 460 15.31 -3.47 -14.99
CA PHE A 460 14.69 -4.72 -14.61
C PHE A 460 15.34 -5.85 -15.41
N ILE A 461 15.64 -6.95 -14.72
CA ILE A 461 16.20 -8.16 -15.34
C ILE A 461 15.09 -9.17 -15.63
N LYS A 462 15.34 -10.00 -16.65
CA LYS A 462 14.58 -11.22 -16.90
C LYS A 462 15.23 -12.36 -16.12
N SER A 463 14.53 -12.91 -15.14
CA SER A 463 14.91 -14.18 -14.53
C SER A 463 14.82 -15.29 -15.59
N THR A 464 15.93 -15.92 -15.91
CA THR A 464 15.92 -17.22 -16.60
C THR A 464 15.46 -18.27 -15.60
N SER A 465 14.15 -18.52 -15.55
CA SER A 465 13.64 -19.79 -15.04
C SER A 465 14.27 -20.89 -15.88
N ASN A 466 15.16 -21.69 -15.28
CA ASN A 466 15.58 -22.93 -15.88
C ASN A 466 14.32 -23.81 -16.03
N VAL A 467 14.04 -24.20 -17.27
CA VAL A 467 13.05 -25.23 -17.62
C VAL A 467 13.72 -26.59 -17.54
#